data_AF-A0AB73HIG1-F1
#
_entry.id   AF-A0AB73HIG1-F1
#
_cell.length_a   1.000
_cell.length_b   1.000
_cell.length_c   1.000
_cell.angle_alpha   90.00
_cell.angle_beta   90.00
_cell.angle_gamma   90.00
#
_symmetry.space_group_name_H-M   'P 1'
#
loop_
_entity.id
_entity.type
_entity.pdbx_description
1 polymer ?
#
loop_
_entity_poly.entity_id
_entity_poly.type
_entity_poly.pdbx_seq_one_letter_code
_entity_poly.pdbx_strand_id
1 'polypeptide(L)' 'MTLIHDKKTGKANTLYLKPVQQDLLQYHDWLVQQNINSDWLFPSTAHPDRHITKKQFYKVMARVGDLLGIQLSGHTYHA' A
#
# COMPACT_ATOMS: atom_id res chain seq x y z
N MET A 1 -15.51 9.13 -7.97
CA MET A 1 -15.62 7.97 -7.06
C MET A 1 -15.04 6.78 -7.80
N THR A 2 -13.96 6.21 -7.29
CA THR A 2 -13.32 5.04 -7.92
C THR A 2 -13.85 3.80 -7.20
N LEU A 3 -14.55 2.93 -7.93
CA LEU A 3 -15.03 1.66 -7.41
C LEU A 3 -13.89 0.65 -7.47
N ILE A 4 -13.43 0.19 -6.31
CA ILE A 4 -12.42 -0.87 -6.23
C ILE A 4 -13.16 -2.17 -5.99
N HIS A 5 -12.96 -3.14 -6.87
CA HIS A 5 -13.59 -4.44 -6.76
C HIS A 5 -12.69 -5.35 -5.92
N ASP A 6 -13.24 -5.86 -4.83
CA ASP A 6 -12.56 -6.86 -4.02
C ASP A 6 -12.40 -8.15 -4.84
N LYS A 7 -11.16 -8.62 -5.00
CA LYS A 7 -10.86 -9.79 -5.85
C LYS A 7 -11.47 -11.09 -5.31
N LYS A 8 -11.69 -11.19 -3.99
CA LYS A 8 -12.18 -12.41 -3.33
C LYS A 8 -13.70 -12.54 -3.43
N THR A 9 -14.41 -11.44 -3.34
CA THR A 9 -15.88 -11.39 -3.22
C THR A 9 -16.56 -10.78 -4.44
N GLY A 10 -15.82 -10.12 -5.33
CA GLY A 10 -16.34 -9.39 -6.48
C GLY A 10 -17.12 -8.13 -6.11
N LYS A 11 -17.25 -7.83 -4.82
CA LYS A 11 -18.02 -6.68 -4.34
C LYS A 11 -17.29 -5.39 -4.66
N ALA A 12 -18.03 -4.44 -5.21
CA ALA A 12 -17.55 -3.08 -5.39
C ALA A 12 -17.51 -2.40 -4.01
N ASN A 13 -16.31 -2.07 -3.55
CA ASN A 13 -16.10 -1.25 -2.39
C ASN A 13 -15.80 0.18 -2.84
N THR A 14 -16.44 1.15 -2.19
CA THR A 14 -16.10 2.55 -2.41
C THR A 14 -14.96 2.89 -1.46
N LEU A 15 -13.75 3.04 -1.99
CA LEU A 15 -12.61 3.53 -1.23
C LEU A 15 -12.44 5.03 -1.45
N TYR A 16 -12.47 5.81 -0.37
CA TYR A 16 -12.28 7.25 -0.44
C TYR A 16 -10.79 7.61 -0.45
N LEU A 17 -10.21 7.69 -1.65
CA LEU A 17 -8.78 7.96 -1.84
C LEU A 17 -8.41 9.45 -1.93
N LYS A 18 -9.38 10.38 -2.01
CA LYS A 18 -9.09 11.81 -2.17
C LYS A 18 -8.04 12.35 -1.17
N PRO A 19 -8.07 11.99 0.14
CA PRO A 19 -7.12 12.54 1.10
C PRO A 19 -5.67 12.13 0.84
N VAL A 20 -5.44 10.98 0.20
CA VAL A 20 -4.12 10.40 -0.06
C VAL A 20 -3.74 10.44 -1.53
N GLN A 21 -4.56 11.06 -2.39
CA GLN A 21 -4.39 11.02 -3.84
C GLN A 21 -3.03 11.60 -4.26
N GLN A 22 -2.62 12.72 -3.67
CA GLN A 22 -1.35 13.36 -4.02
C GLN A 22 -0.16 12.48 -3.62
N ASP A 23 -0.20 11.88 -2.43
CA ASP A 23 0.86 10.98 -1.95
C ASP A 23 0.99 9.75 -2.84
N LEU A 24 -0.13 9.18 -3.30
CA LEU A 24 -0.14 8.04 -4.22
C LEU A 24 0.43 8.40 -5.60
N LEU A 25 0.16 9.61 -6.11
CA LEU A 25 0.73 10.08 -7.37
C LEU A 25 2.25 10.29 -7.24
N GLN A 26 2.70 10.92 -6.16
CA GLN A 26 4.13 11.09 -5.90
C GLN A 26 4.86 9.76 -5.76
N TYR A 27 4.23 8.79 -5.08
CA TYR A 27 4.78 7.44 -4.96
C TYR A 27 4.86 6.73 -6.32
N HIS A 28 3.83 6.86 -7.17
CA HIS A 28 3.86 6.31 -8.52
C HIS A 28 4.98 6.93 -9.37
N ASP A 29 5.13 8.26 -9.32
CA ASP A 29 6.21 8.94 -10.05
C ASP A 29 7.59 8.45 -9.59
N TRP A 30 7.76 8.22 -8.28
CA TRP A 30 8.97 7.61 -7.74
C TRP A 30 9.19 6.18 -8.28
N LEU A 31 8.16 5.33 -8.38
CA LEU A 31 8.29 4.00 -8.98
C LEU A 31 8.77 4.07 -10.43
N VAL A 32 8.19 4.98 -11.22
CA VAL A 32 8.59 5.20 -12.63
C VAL A 32 10.05 5.63 -12.72
N GLN A 33 10.48 6.57 -11.87
CA GLN A 33 11.88 7.03 -11.81
C GLN A 33 12.86 5.91 -11.45
N GLN A 34 12.43 4.95 -10.62
CA GLN A 34 13.24 3.78 -10.27
C GLN A 34 13.15 2.63 -11.30
N ASN A 35 12.45 2.85 -12.42
CA ASN A 35 12.18 1.82 -13.44
C ASN A 35 11.49 0.57 -12.88
N ILE A 36 10.62 0.77 -11.88
CA ILE A 36 9.80 -0.29 -11.28
C ILE A 36 8.42 -0.25 -11.94
N ASN A 37 8.20 -1.18 -12.87
CA ASN A 37 6.90 -1.34 -13.54
C ASN A 37 6.12 -2.50 -12.90
N SER A 38 4.90 -2.23 -12.45
CA SER A 38 4.06 -3.20 -11.74
C SER A 38 2.57 -2.87 -11.85
N ASP A 39 1.75 -3.91 -11.91
CA ASP A 39 0.29 -3.80 -11.75
C ASP A 39 -0.13 -3.58 -10.29
N TRP A 40 0.80 -3.73 -9.34
CA TRP A 40 0.52 -3.62 -7.91
C TRP A 40 0.81 -2.20 -7.40
N LEU A 41 -0.14 -1.64 -6.63
CA LEU A 41 0.03 -0.34 -5.98
C LEU A 41 1.21 -0.31 -5.00
N PHE A 42 1.56 -1.45 -4.40
CA PHE A 42 2.74 -1.58 -3.53
C PHE A 42 3.51 -2.82 -3.97
N PRO A 43 4.43 -2.69 -4.96
CA PRO A 43 5.17 -3.82 -5.48
C PRO A 43 6.31 -4.24 -4.54
N SER A 44 6.70 -5.51 -4.63
CA SER A 44 7.96 -5.98 -4.06
C SER A 44 9.13 -5.40 -4.86
N THR A 45 10.09 -4.79 -4.17
CA THR A 45 11.29 -4.22 -4.80
C THR A 45 12.19 -5.26 -5.45
N ALA A 46 12.15 -6.51 -4.97
CA ALA A 46 12.91 -7.63 -5.55
C ALA A 46 12.18 -8.33 -6.71
N HIS A 47 10.85 -8.27 -6.71
CA HIS A 47 9.98 -8.97 -7.66
C HIS A 47 8.78 -8.07 -8.00
N PRO A 48 8.94 -7.08 -8.91
CA PRO A 48 7.91 -6.10 -9.20
C PRO A 48 6.60 -6.69 -9.73
N ASP A 49 6.62 -7.93 -10.24
CA ASP A 49 5.44 -8.70 -10.63
C ASP A 49 4.51 -9.08 -9.45
N ARG A 50 4.96 -8.86 -8.21
CA ARG A 50 4.25 -9.24 -6.98
C ARG A 50 4.02 -8.06 -6.06
N HIS A 51 2.94 -8.10 -5.29
CA HIS A 51 2.74 -7.17 -4.19
C HIS A 51 3.68 -7.47 -3.01
N ILE A 52 3.85 -6.48 -2.13
CA ILE A 52 4.55 -6.67 -0.86
C ILE A 52 3.93 -7.78 -0.02
N THR A 53 4.78 -8.54 0.69
CA THR A 53 4.28 -9.57 1.61
C THR A 53 3.73 -8.94 2.88
N LYS A 54 2.84 -9.66 3.57
CA LYS A 54 2.32 -9.26 4.90
C LYS A 54 3.44 -8.98 5.90
N LYS A 55 4.55 -9.74 5.84
CA LYS A 55 5.75 -9.52 6.67
C LYS A 55 6.41 -8.17 6.37
N GLN A 56 6.51 -7.78 5.10
CA GLN A 56 7.09 -6.48 4.73
C GLN A 56 6.17 -5.32 5.13
N PHE A 57 4.85 -5.49 4.96
CA PHE A 57 3.87 -4.53 5.46
C PHE A 57 4.06 -4.25 6.96
N TYR A 58 4.14 -5.30 7.81
CA TYR A 58 4.35 -5.11 9.25
C TYR A 58 5.70 -4.45 9.59
N LYS A 59 6.76 -4.73 8.82
CA LYS A 59 8.05 -4.05 9.00
C LYS A 59 7.96 -2.56 8.73
N VAL A 60 7.24 -2.15 7.68
CA VAL A 60 7.00 -0.75 7.36
C VAL A 60 6.19 -0.09 8.48
N MET A 61 5.10 -0.71 8.92
CA MET A 61 4.26 -0.15 10.00
C MET A 61 5.01 -0.03 11.32
N ALA A 62 5.83 -1.02 11.69
CA ALA A 62 6.67 -0.94 12.87
C ALA A 62 7.65 0.24 12.78
N ARG A 63 8.33 0.39 11.63
CA ARG A 63 9.27 1.50 11.43
C ARG A 63 8.58 2.87 11.48
N VAL A 64 7.38 2.99 10.90
CA VAL A 64 6.59 4.23 10.97
C VAL A 64 6.19 4.52 12.43
N GLY A 65 5.79 3.50 13.19
CA GLY A 65 5.51 3.62 14.61
C GLY A 65 6.70 4.14 15.41
N ASP A 66 7.88 3.56 15.19
CA ASP A 66 9.13 4.00 15.81
C ASP A 66 9.46 5.47 15.50
N LEU A 67 9.30 5.88 14.23
CA LEU A 67 9.56 7.25 13.79
C LEU A 67 8.60 8.28 14.38
N LEU A 68 7.36 7.87 14.62
CA LEU A 68 6.32 8.71 15.20
C LEU A 68 6.27 8.63 16.74
N GLY A 69 7.08 7.77 17.36
CA GLY A 69 7.06 7.53 18.80
C GLY A 69 5.75 6.87 19.29
N ILE A 70 5.02 6.17 18.40
CA ILE A 70 3.76 5.51 18.70
C ILE A 70 3.86 4.00 18.45
N GLN A 71 3.28 3.20 19.35
CA GLN A 71 3.25 1.76 19.17
C GLN A 71 2.08 1.36 18.24
N LEU A 72 2.35 1.30 16.94
CA LEU A 72 1.40 0.78 15.95
C LEU A 72 1.31 -0.75 16.08
N SER A 73 0.38 -1.23 16.91
CA SER A 73 0.17 -2.67 17.09
C SER A 73 -0.52 -3.31 15.88
N GLY A 74 -0.20 -4.58 15.60
CA GLY A 74 -0.74 -5.31 14.45
C GLY A 74 -2.27 -5.46 14.43
N HIS A 75 -2.94 -5.37 15.60
CA HIS A 75 -4.39 -5.50 15.73
C HIS A 75 -5.17 -4.44 14.93
N THR A 76 -4.61 -3.25 14.75
CA THR A 76 -5.22 -2.18 13.95
C THR A 76 -5.24 -2.50 12.44
N TYR A 77 -4.52 -3.54 11.99
CA TYR A 77 -4.39 -3.95 10.59
C TYR A 77 -4.91 -5.37 10.31
N HIS A 78 -5.53 -6.03 11.30
CA HIS A 78 -6.30 -7.24 11.09
C HIS A 78 -7.77 -6.84 10.83
N ALA A 79 -8.06 -6.43 9.60
CA ALA A 79 -9.41 -6.27 9.08
C ALA A 79 -9.53 -7.05 7.76
#